data_AF-A0A7S7PY15-F1
#
_entry.id   AF-A0A7S7PY15-F1
#
_cell.length_a   1.000
_cell.length_b   1.000
_cell.length_c   1.000
_cell.angle_alpha   90.00
_cell.angle_beta   90.00
_cell.angle_gamma   90.00
#
_symmetry.space_group_name_H-M   'P 1'
#
loop_
_entity.id
_entity.type
_entity.pdbx_description
1 polymer ?
#
loop_
_entity_poly.entity_id
_entity_poly.type
_entity_poly.pdbx_seq_one_letter_code
_entity_poly.pdbx_strand_id
1 'polypeptide(L)'
;MHRYIAQANVDHYIALLNGADLMPDRRSAITKMLISEEDGLGHDLEQLEFFEHRAAAGRKRVEHVSSLRDGFAFGTQERRQAEELLVNIENLQTLLEDSCHRLRRKIHSRGL
;
A
#
# COMPACT_ATOMS: atom_id res chain seq x y z
N MET A 1 9.38 -7.54 11.75
CA MET A 1 9.04 -7.07 13.10
C MET A 1 8.92 -5.54 13.06
N HIS A 2 7.86 -4.96 12.47
CA HIS A 2 7.69 -3.49 12.29
C HIS A 2 6.20 -3.08 12.17
N ARG A 3 5.33 -3.48 13.10
CA ARG A 3 3.86 -3.28 13.01
C ARG A 3 3.32 -2.06 13.79
N TYR A 4 4.17 -1.21 14.34
CA TYR A 4 3.93 -0.79 15.73
C TYR A 4 3.32 0.58 16.03
N ILE A 5 3.10 1.52 15.11
CA ILE A 5 3.07 2.93 15.58
C ILE A 5 1.85 3.77 15.22
N ALA A 6 1.14 3.49 14.13
CA ALA A 6 -0.27 3.87 14.11
C ALA A 6 -1.03 3.16 15.25
N GLN A 7 -0.62 1.91 15.55
CA GLN A 7 -0.98 1.21 16.78
C GLN A 7 -0.53 1.98 18.03
N ALA A 8 0.70 2.49 18.09
CA ALA A 8 1.15 3.26 19.26
C ALA A 8 0.42 4.60 19.45
N ASN A 9 -0.01 5.31 18.39
CA ASN A 9 -0.83 6.52 18.53
C ASN A 9 -2.24 6.17 19.02
N VAL A 10 -2.83 5.09 18.50
CA VAL A 10 -4.10 4.53 18.99
C VAL A 10 -3.96 4.12 20.46
N ASP A 11 -2.92 3.34 20.81
CA ASP A 11 -2.60 2.92 22.17
C ASP A 11 -2.34 4.12 23.09
N HIS A 12 -1.67 5.16 22.60
CA HIS A 12 -1.42 6.40 23.34
C HIS A 12 -2.70 7.15 23.65
N TYR A 13 -3.59 7.33 22.66
CA TYR A 13 -4.89 7.97 22.90
C TYR A 13 -5.79 7.12 23.80
N ILE A 14 -5.78 5.79 23.66
CA ILE A 14 -6.47 4.86 24.57
C ILE A 14 -5.92 5.02 26.00
N ALA A 15 -4.60 5.07 26.18
CA ALA A 15 -3.98 5.27 27.48
C ALA A 15 -4.37 6.62 28.11
N LEU A 16 -4.40 7.70 27.31
CA LEU A 16 -4.85 9.02 27.77
C LEU A 16 -6.33 9.02 28.17
N LEU A 17 -7.19 8.31 27.42
CA LEU A 17 -8.63 8.19 27.72
C LEU A 17 -8.91 7.38 29.01
N ASN A 18 -8.02 6.45 29.36
CA ASN A 18 -8.08 5.63 30.56
C ASN A 18 -7.52 6.34 31.83
N GLY A 19 -6.98 7.56 31.70
CA GLY A 19 -6.51 8.35 32.85
C GLY A 19 -7.66 8.79 33.77
N ALA A 20 -7.43 8.70 35.09
CA ALA A 20 -8.45 8.94 36.11
C ALA A 20 -8.97 10.41 36.16
N ASP A 21 -8.16 11.38 35.74
CA ASP A 21 -8.46 12.82 35.89
C ASP A 21 -8.66 13.56 34.55
N LEU A 22 -9.29 12.90 33.58
CA LEU A 22 -9.51 13.50 32.27
C LEU A 22 -10.78 14.35 32.23
N MET A 23 -10.61 15.68 32.20
CA MET A 23 -11.70 16.64 32.03
C MET A 23 -12.56 16.33 30.78
N PRO A 24 -13.88 16.51 30.82
CA PRO A 24 -14.80 16.15 29.72
C PRO A 24 -14.40 16.71 28.35
N ASP A 25 -13.97 17.97 28.29
CA ASP A 25 -13.56 18.61 27.03
C ASP A 25 -12.28 18.00 26.44
N ARG A 26 -11.31 17.67 27.31
CA ARG A 26 -10.08 16.98 26.90
C ARG A 26 -10.39 15.56 26.44
N ARG A 27 -11.32 14.88 27.10
CA ARG A 27 -11.81 13.55 26.68
C ARG A 27 -12.41 13.62 25.28
N SER A 28 -13.29 14.59 25.02
CA SER A 28 -13.89 14.77 23.69
C SER A 28 -12.85 15.04 22.61
N ALA A 29 -11.86 15.90 22.88
CA ALA A 29 -10.79 16.19 21.93
C ALA A 29 -9.93 14.94 21.62
N ILE A 30 -9.55 14.17 22.64
CA ILE A 30 -8.74 12.95 22.48
C ILE A 30 -9.52 11.87 21.70
N THR A 31 -10.82 11.69 21.98
CA THR A 31 -11.66 10.76 21.21
C THR A 31 -11.72 11.14 19.73
N LYS A 32 -11.83 12.43 19.39
CA LYS A 32 -11.82 12.87 17.98
C LYS A 32 -10.48 12.60 17.29
N MET A 33 -9.37 12.81 18.00
CA MET A 33 -8.04 12.49 17.46
C MET A 33 -7.86 10.99 17.24
N LEU A 34 -8.33 10.15 18.17
CA LEU A 34 -8.31 8.69 18.04
C LEU A 34 -9.07 8.22 16.79
N ILE A 35 -10.32 8.68 16.62
CA ILE A 35 -11.15 8.31 15.45
C ILE A 35 -10.44 8.71 14.15
N SER A 36 -9.89 9.93 14.08
CA SER A 36 -9.20 10.39 12.87
C SER A 36 -7.95 9.56 12.55
N GLU A 37 -7.20 9.08 13.55
CA GLU A 37 -6.07 8.20 13.32
C GLU A 37 -6.50 6.80 12.89
N GLU A 38 -7.55 6.24 13.50
CA GLU A 38 -8.10 4.93 13.12
C GLU A 38 -8.63 4.93 11.68
N ASP A 39 -9.40 5.95 11.31
CA ASP A 39 -9.93 6.13 9.95
C ASP A 39 -8.79 6.26 8.93
N GLY A 40 -7.78 7.09 9.26
CA GLY A 40 -6.62 7.30 8.40
C GLY A 40 -5.77 6.04 8.20
N LEU A 41 -5.59 5.25 9.27
CA LEU A 41 -4.87 3.98 9.21
C LEU A 41 -5.65 2.92 8.42
N GLY A 42 -6.97 2.81 8.67
CA GLY A 42 -7.84 1.89 7.94
C GLY A 42 -7.78 2.15 6.44
N HIS A 43 -7.90 3.42 6.03
CA HIS A 43 -7.82 3.81 4.63
C HIS A 43 -6.47 3.47 3.99
N ASP A 44 -5.35 3.74 4.68
CA ASP A 44 -4.01 3.44 4.15
C ASP A 44 -3.76 1.93 4.01
N LEU A 45 -4.31 1.12 4.91
CA LEU A 45 -4.24 -0.35 4.85
C LEU A 45 -5.09 -0.92 3.71
N GLU A 46 -6.31 -0.44 3.53
CA GLU A 46 -7.19 -0.83 2.41
C GLU A 46 -6.53 -0.52 1.06
N GLN A 47 -5.94 0.67 0.92
CA GLN A 47 -5.19 1.02 -0.28
C GLN A 47 -3.98 0.11 -0.49
N LEU A 48 -3.24 -0.20 0.58
CA LEU A 48 -2.08 -1.08 0.49
C LEU A 48 -2.48 -2.47 -0.01
N GLU A 49 -3.54 -3.06 0.57
CA GLU A 49 -4.05 -4.37 0.14
C GLU A 49 -4.48 -4.34 -1.34
N PHE A 50 -5.19 -3.28 -1.76
CA PHE A 50 -5.57 -3.10 -3.16
C PHE A 50 -4.37 -3.09 -4.10
N PHE A 51 -3.35 -2.26 -3.82
CA PHE A 51 -2.17 -2.18 -4.67
C PHE A 51 -1.32 -3.45 -4.63
N GLU A 52 -1.21 -4.12 -3.49
CA GLU A 52 -0.49 -5.40 -3.38
C GLU A 52 -1.16 -6.49 -4.21
N HIS A 53 -2.50 -6.56 -4.18
CA HIS A 53 -3.26 -7.50 -5.01
C HIS A 53 -3.04 -7.22 -6.50
N ARG A 54 -3.09 -5.95 -6.91
CA ARG A 54 -2.83 -5.55 -8.31
C ARG A 54 -1.40 -5.80 -8.73
N ALA A 55 -0.42 -5.52 -7.87
CA ALA A 55 0.99 -5.81 -8.13
C ALA A 55 1.22 -7.32 -8.30
N ALA A 56 0.59 -8.16 -7.48
CA ALA A 56 0.67 -9.61 -7.61
C ALA A 56 0.08 -10.13 -8.93
N ALA A 57 -1.07 -9.61 -9.34
CA ALA A 57 -1.67 -9.92 -10.64
C ALA A 57 -0.81 -9.43 -11.81
N GLY A 58 -0.23 -8.23 -11.68
CA GLY A 58 0.65 -7.65 -12.69
C GLY A 58 1.94 -8.43 -12.90
N ARG A 59 2.59 -8.94 -11.83
CA ARG A 59 3.76 -9.83 -11.95
C ARG A 59 3.47 -11.06 -12.81
N LYS A 60 2.33 -11.72 -12.59
CA LYS A 60 1.91 -12.87 -13.42
C LYS A 60 1.71 -12.47 -14.88
N ARG A 61 1.22 -11.25 -15.13
CA ARG A 61 0.98 -10.74 -16.48
C ARG A 61 2.29 -10.42 -17.20
N VAL A 62 3.27 -9.83 -16.50
CA VAL A 62 4.64 -9.62 -17.01
C VAL A 62 5.26 -10.95 -17.41
N GLU A 63 5.19 -11.96 -16.53
CA GLU A 63 5.72 -13.30 -16.79
C GLU A 63 5.05 -13.93 -18.03
N HIS A 64 3.73 -13.84 -18.12
CA HIS A 64 2.97 -14.37 -19.25
C HIS A 64 3.35 -13.70 -20.58
N VAL A 65 3.41 -12.37 -20.63
CA VAL A 65 3.74 -11.64 -21.86
C VAL A 65 5.21 -11.82 -22.23
N SER A 66 6.11 -11.93 -21.26
CA SER A 66 7.51 -12.29 -21.49
C SER A 66 7.63 -13.66 -22.15
N SER A 67 6.90 -14.65 -21.63
CA SER A 67 6.86 -16.00 -22.20
C SER A 67 6.28 -16.00 -23.62
N LEU A 68 5.24 -15.19 -23.87
CA LEU A 68 4.64 -15.03 -25.20
C LEU A 68 5.63 -14.41 -26.19
N ARG A 69 6.31 -13.33 -25.81
CA ARG A 69 7.37 -12.70 -26.60
C ARG A 69 8.44 -13.73 -26.99
N ASP A 70 8.89 -14.53 -26.02
CA ASP A 70 9.96 -15.50 -26.21
C ASP A 70 9.54 -16.69 -27.07
N GLY A 71 8.24 -16.96 -27.19
CA GLY A 71 7.68 -17.94 -28.12
C GLY A 71 7.67 -17.49 -29.58
N PHE A 72 7.79 -16.19 -29.87
CA PHE A 72 7.85 -15.67 -31.24
C PHE A 72 9.28 -15.54 -31.75
N ALA A 73 9.47 -15.92 -33.02
CA ALA A 73 10.75 -15.78 -33.70
C ALA A 73 11.18 -14.31 -33.81
N PHE A 74 12.49 -14.07 -33.85
CA PHE A 74 13.03 -12.72 -34.00
C PHE A 74 12.61 -12.10 -35.34
N GLY A 75 12.29 -10.80 -35.30
CA GLY A 75 11.92 -10.02 -36.48
C GLY A 75 10.45 -10.15 -36.91
N THR A 76 9.65 -11.02 -36.27
CA THR A 76 8.23 -11.11 -36.58
C THR A 76 7.43 -9.94 -36.00
N GLN A 77 6.30 -9.64 -36.62
CA GLN A 77 5.41 -8.56 -36.16
C GLN A 77 4.79 -8.90 -34.80
N GLU A 78 4.46 -10.17 -34.57
CA GLU A 78 3.90 -10.67 -33.31
C GLU A 78 4.89 -10.47 -32.17
N ARG A 79 6.19 -10.73 -32.41
CA ARG A 79 7.23 -10.48 -31.41
C ARG A 79 7.31 -8.99 -31.07
N ARG A 80 7.32 -8.11 -32.07
CA ARG A 80 7.35 -6.66 -31.87
C ARG A 80 6.16 -6.17 -31.05
N GLN A 81 4.96 -6.66 -31.36
CA GLN A 81 3.74 -6.32 -30.61
C GLN A 81 3.82 -6.82 -29.15
N ALA A 82 4.35 -8.03 -28.93
CA ALA A 82 4.55 -8.56 -27.59
C ALA A 82 5.60 -7.74 -26.80
N GLU A 83 6.66 -7.25 -27.45
CA GLU A 83 7.66 -6.36 -26.84
C GLU A 83 7.05 -5.01 -26.43
N GLU A 84 6.28 -4.37 -27.31
CA GLU A 84 5.58 -3.11 -26.99
C GLU A 84 4.59 -3.29 -25.83
N LEU A 85 3.83 -4.39 -25.84
CA LEU A 85 2.92 -4.73 -24.75
C LEU A 85 3.67 -4.98 -23.44
N LEU A 86 4.80 -5.69 -23.50
CA LEU A 86 5.61 -5.99 -22.32
C LEU A 86 6.11 -4.71 -21.66
N VAL A 87 6.68 -3.78 -22.43
CA VAL A 87 7.14 -2.47 -21.91
C VAL A 87 6.02 -1.73 -21.19
N ASN A 88 4.81 -1.72 -21.76
CA ASN A 88 3.66 -1.06 -21.14
C ASN A 88 3.27 -1.72 -19.81
N ILE A 89 3.30 -3.05 -19.74
CA ILE A 89 2.95 -3.79 -18.53
C ILE A 89 4.04 -3.65 -17.46
N GLU A 90 5.32 -3.64 -17.85
CA GLU A 90 6.44 -3.42 -16.93
C GLU A 90 6.42 -2.01 -16.33
N ASN A 91 6.08 -1.00 -17.13
CA ASN A 91 5.89 0.38 -16.65
C ASN A 91 4.76 0.44 -15.62
N LEU A 92 3.61 -0.18 -15.92
CA LEU A 92 2.51 -0.26 -14.96
C LEU A 92 2.90 -1.03 -13.69
N GLN A 93 3.62 -2.15 -13.84
CA GLN A 93 4.09 -2.93 -12.71
C GLN A 93 4.99 -2.10 -11.79
N THR A 94 5.90 -1.32 -12.35
CA THR A 94 6.77 -0.42 -11.61
C THR A 94 5.96 0.56 -10.76
N LEU A 95 4.91 1.18 -11.34
CA LEU A 95 4.04 2.11 -10.62
C LEU A 95 3.28 1.43 -9.47
N LEU A 96 2.81 0.20 -9.67
CA LEU A 96 2.12 -0.57 -8.63
C LEU A 96 3.05 -0.93 -7.46
N GLU A 97 4.27 -1.41 -7.76
CA GLU A 97 5.27 -1.71 -6.73
C GLU A 97 5.70 -0.45 -5.97
N ASP A 98 5.92 0.65 -6.70
CA ASP A 98 6.23 1.96 -6.11
C ASP A 98 5.13 2.43 -5.15
N SER A 99 3.87 2.25 -5.54
CA SER A 99 2.73 2.61 -4.70
C SER A 99 2.69 1.77 -3.43
N CYS A 100 2.91 0.45 -3.54
CA CYS A 100 3.06 -0.44 -2.38
C CYS A 100 4.20 0.03 -1.46
N HIS A 101 5.38 0.33 -2.02
CA HIS A 101 6.52 0.81 -1.24
C HIS A 101 6.25 2.14 -0.54
N ARG A 102 5.60 3.09 -1.22
CA ARG A 102 5.22 4.38 -0.63
C ARG A 102 4.21 4.22 0.50
N LEU A 103 3.18 3.38 0.32
CA LEU A 103 2.17 3.12 1.35
C LEU A 103 2.76 2.39 2.55
N ARG A 104 3.57 1.35 2.34
CA ARG A 104 4.32 0.70 3.43
C ARG A 104 5.17 1.72 4.18
N ARG A 105 5.95 2.55 3.47
CA ARG A 105 6.74 3.62 4.10
C ARG A 105 5.89 4.64 4.85
N LYS A 106 4.72 5.03 4.35
CA LYS A 106 3.81 5.98 5.01
C LYS A 106 3.22 5.40 6.30
N ILE A 107 2.70 4.17 6.23
CA ILE A 107 2.18 3.43 7.38
C ILE A 107 3.28 3.25 8.43
N HIS A 108 4.49 2.97 7.95
CA HIS A 108 5.67 2.87 8.77
C HIS A 108 6.13 4.24 9.31
N SER A 109 6.06 5.36 8.59
CA SER A 109 6.68 6.63 9.00
C SER A 109 5.82 7.51 9.91
N ARG A 110 4.55 7.14 10.19
CA ARG A 110 3.70 7.83 11.18
C ARG A 110 4.13 7.51 12.62
N GLY A 111 5.44 7.50 12.79
CA GLY A 111 6.28 6.80 13.73
C GLY A 111 6.68 5.44 13.17
N LEU A 112 7.97 5.31 12.88
CA LEU A 112 8.82 4.12 12.75
C LEU A 112 9.94 4.34 13.76
#